data_AF-A0A1H4N7L1-F1
#
_entry.id   AF-A0A1H4N7L1-F1
#
_cell.length_a   1.000
_cell.length_b   1.000
_cell.length_c   1.000
_cell.angle_alpha   90.00
_cell.angle_beta   90.00
_cell.angle_gamma   90.00
#
_symmetry.space_group_name_H-M   'P 1'
#
loop_
_entity.id
_entity.type
_entity.pdbx_description
1 polymer ?
#
loop_
_entity_poly.entity_id
_entity_poly.type
_entity_poly.pdbx_seq_one_letter_code
_entity_poly.pdbx_strand_id
1 'polypeptide(L)'
;MESCCQTSSKTKTIYICPSCGQNGKSVTPVTLKALLKPSALEIFQPALSYAFCSTPSCDVVYFSDTQTFSKDTIKVLVFQKEDSLDVPVCYCFGWTRERLRAVQDKKQPIEHIREQVQADRCGCEVNNPQGSCCLGNVTTFVRNLGT
;
A
#
# COMPACT_ATOMS: atom_id res chain seq x y z
N MET A 1 28.20 -18.12 34.28
CA MET A 1 27.99 -16.76 34.82
C MET A 1 28.71 -15.84 33.85
N GLU A 2 28.10 -15.01 33.00
CA GLU A 2 26.77 -14.41 32.96
C GLU A 2 26.27 -14.33 31.50
N SER A 3 24.96 -14.51 31.36
CA SER A 3 24.17 -14.13 30.19
C SER A 3 23.87 -12.64 30.25
N CYS A 4 23.83 -11.94 29.12
CA CYS A 4 22.58 -11.38 28.59
C CYS A 4 22.79 -10.35 27.48
N CYS A 5 22.59 -10.84 26.25
CA CYS A 5 21.92 -10.19 25.12
C CYS A 5 21.44 -8.74 25.33
N GLN A 6 22.17 -7.77 24.78
CA GLN A 6 21.64 -6.43 24.54
C GLN A 6 20.80 -6.45 23.26
N THR A 7 19.48 -6.63 23.41
CA THR A 7 18.53 -6.39 22.33
C THR A 7 18.33 -4.89 22.22
N SER A 8 18.95 -4.28 21.21
CA SER A 8 18.75 -2.87 20.85
C SER A 8 17.30 -2.67 20.39
N SER A 9 16.47 -2.16 21.29
CA SER A 9 15.12 -1.69 21.00
C SER A 9 15.19 -0.57 19.97
N LYS A 10 14.90 -0.89 18.70
CA LYS A 10 14.74 0.13 17.65
C LYS A 10 13.44 0.90 17.93
N THR A 11 13.55 2.15 18.34
CA THR A 11 12.39 3.06 18.46
C THR A 11 11.67 3.13 17.11
N LYS A 12 10.41 2.70 17.09
CA LYS A 12 9.58 2.70 15.89
C LYS A 12 9.16 4.14 15.59
N THR A 13 9.72 4.75 14.53
CA THR A 13 9.31 6.08 14.06
C THR A 13 7.81 6.07 13.74
N ILE A 14 7.07 7.00 14.35
CA ILE A 14 5.64 7.18 14.12
C ILE A 14 5.46 8.28 13.07
N TYR A 15 4.73 7.98 12.01
CA TYR A 15 4.37 8.94 10.97
C TYR A 15 2.90 9.31 11.14
N ILE A 16 2.60 10.60 11.31
CA ILE A 16 1.22 11.11 11.44
C ILE A 16 0.86 11.89 10.19
N CYS A 17 -0.23 11.51 9.52
CA CYS A 17 -0.69 12.21 8.33
C CYS A 17 -1.11 13.64 8.70
N PRO A 18 -0.52 14.69 8.11
CA PRO A 18 -0.81 16.08 8.49
C PRO A 18 -2.25 16.50 8.11
N SER A 19 -2.90 15.78 7.19
CA SER A 19 -4.26 16.08 6.76
C SER A 19 -5.35 15.48 7.65
N CYS A 20 -5.18 14.23 8.11
CA CYS A 20 -6.24 13.53 8.87
C CYS A 20 -5.83 13.09 10.28
N GLY A 21 -4.58 13.35 10.70
CA GLY A 21 -4.06 12.98 12.02
C GLY A 21 -3.89 11.49 12.26
N GLN A 22 -4.11 10.63 11.26
CA GLN A 22 -4.00 9.18 11.39
C GLN A 22 -2.58 8.68 11.15
N ASN A 23 -2.24 7.55 11.77
CA ASN A 23 -0.95 6.88 11.59
C ASN A 23 -0.76 6.46 10.13
N GLY A 24 0.37 6.82 9.55
CA GLY A 24 0.85 6.31 8.27
C GLY A 24 1.81 5.15 8.42
N LYS A 25 2.05 4.45 7.30
CA LYS A 25 3.06 3.39 7.20
C LYS A 25 4.21 3.85 6.33
N SER A 26 5.45 3.72 6.79
CA SER A 26 6.62 4.11 5.99
C SER A 26 6.59 3.44 4.62
N VAL A 27 6.99 4.20 3.60
CA VAL A 27 7.06 3.75 2.21
C VAL A 27 8.40 4.16 1.61
N THR A 28 8.94 3.31 0.72
CA THR A 28 10.24 3.54 0.10
C THR A 28 10.15 4.54 -1.06
N PRO A 29 11.20 5.33 -1.33
CA PRO A 29 11.22 6.25 -2.47
C PRO A 29 10.97 5.59 -3.83
N VAL A 30 11.33 4.30 -4.00
CA VAL A 30 11.06 3.56 -5.25
C VAL A 30 9.56 3.46 -5.53
N THR A 31 8.73 3.30 -4.50
CA THR A 31 7.26 3.25 -4.64
C THR A 31 6.73 4.58 -5.17
N LEU A 32 7.16 5.70 -4.58
CA LEU A 32 6.74 7.03 -5.03
C LEU A 32 7.20 7.31 -6.46
N LYS A 33 8.47 7.00 -6.78
CA LYS A 33 9.02 7.18 -8.13
C LYS A 33 8.23 6.41 -9.18
N ALA A 34 7.83 5.18 -8.85
CA ALA A 34 7.05 4.34 -9.76
C ALA A 34 5.63 4.91 -9.98
N LEU A 35 4.98 5.40 -8.93
CA LEU A 35 3.53 5.64 -8.92
C LEU A 35 3.11 7.11 -9.03
N LEU A 36 3.97 8.08 -8.74
CA LEU A 36 3.65 9.50 -8.93
C LEU A 36 3.51 9.82 -10.43
N LYS A 37 2.51 10.63 -10.78
CA LYS A 37 2.37 11.24 -12.12
C LYS A 37 3.58 12.15 -12.41
N PRO A 38 3.90 12.42 -13.70
CA PRO A 38 5.07 13.21 -14.07
C PRO A 38 5.19 14.56 -13.34
N SER A 39 4.11 15.35 -13.28
CA SER A 39 4.11 16.65 -12.58
C SER A 39 4.39 16.55 -11.08
N ALA A 40 3.97 15.46 -10.45
CA ALA A 40 4.25 15.21 -9.04
C ALA A 40 5.69 14.71 -8.80
N LEU A 41 6.27 14.00 -9.78
CA LEU A 41 7.68 13.61 -9.75
C LEU A 41 8.63 14.81 -9.85
N GLU A 42 8.26 15.85 -10.60
CA GLU A 42 9.07 17.07 -10.74
C GLU A 42 9.31 17.79 -9.41
N ILE A 43 8.34 17.72 -8.50
CA ILE A 43 8.42 18.34 -7.17
C ILE A 43 8.82 17.36 -6.06
N PHE A 44 8.98 16.07 -6.38
CA PHE A 44 9.27 15.04 -5.39
C PHE A 44 10.66 15.23 -4.76
N GLN A 45 10.71 15.29 -3.43
CA GLN A 45 11.95 15.41 -2.68
C GLN A 45 12.41 14.04 -2.14
N PRO A 46 13.33 13.32 -2.83
CA PRO A 46 13.67 11.94 -2.49
C PRO A 46 14.47 11.76 -1.20
N ALA A 47 15.01 12.85 -0.64
CA ALA A 47 15.76 12.84 0.62
C ALA A 47 14.84 12.78 1.86
N LEU A 48 13.55 13.07 1.70
CA LEU A 48 12.59 13.02 2.80
C LEU A 48 12.11 11.58 3.05
N SER A 49 11.73 11.30 4.29
CA SER A 49 11.05 10.07 4.68
C SER A 49 9.55 10.21 4.42
N TYR A 50 8.97 9.27 3.67
CA TYR A 50 7.54 9.27 3.37
C TYR A 50 6.80 8.13 4.05
N ALA A 51 5.52 8.35 4.28
CA ALA A 51 4.55 7.36 4.72
C ALA A 51 3.30 7.38 3.85
N PHE A 52 2.67 6.21 3.73
CA PHE A 52 1.38 6.00 3.10
C PHE A 52 0.24 6.19 4.12
N CYS A 53 -0.73 7.02 3.78
CA CYS A 53 -1.97 7.19 4.55
C CYS A 53 -3.04 6.23 4.05
N SER A 54 -3.47 5.28 4.88
CA SER A 54 -4.51 4.30 4.51
C SER A 54 -5.94 4.73 4.85
N THR A 55 -6.15 5.94 5.38
CA THR A 55 -7.47 6.42 5.82
C THR A 55 -8.39 6.67 4.63
N PRO A 56 -9.56 6.02 4.51
CA PRO A 56 -10.38 6.12 3.31
C PRO A 56 -10.89 7.52 2.98
N SER A 57 -11.28 8.29 4.00
CA SER A 57 -11.81 9.64 3.85
C SER A 57 -10.76 10.74 3.62
N CYS A 58 -9.47 10.39 3.50
CA CYS A 58 -8.39 11.34 3.36
C CYS A 58 -7.79 11.26 1.96
N ASP A 59 -7.79 12.36 1.20
CA ASP A 59 -7.26 12.38 -0.17
C ASP A 59 -5.74 12.20 -0.24
N VAL A 60 -5.01 12.48 0.86
CA VAL A 60 -3.56 12.25 0.93
C VAL A 60 -3.26 10.76 0.83
N VAL A 61 -2.36 10.41 -0.10
CA VAL A 61 -1.81 9.07 -0.31
C VAL A 61 -0.44 8.97 0.33
N TYR A 62 0.48 9.87 -0.03
CA TYR A 62 1.82 9.93 0.56
C TYR A 62 2.05 11.24 1.28
N PHE A 63 2.80 11.20 2.36
CA PHE A 63 3.21 12.39 3.10
C PHE A 63 4.58 12.21 3.73
N SER A 64 5.28 13.32 3.87
CA SER A 64 6.43 13.52 4.75
C SER A 64 6.10 14.63 5.75
N ASP A 65 7.09 15.10 6.50
CA ASP A 65 6.92 16.22 7.43
C ASP A 65 6.60 17.54 6.70
N THR A 66 6.94 17.68 5.42
CA THR A 66 6.84 18.93 4.66
C THR A 66 6.19 18.81 3.29
N GLN A 67 5.94 17.59 2.78
CA GLN A 67 5.36 17.37 1.46
C GLN A 67 4.23 16.34 1.51
N THR A 68 3.18 16.57 0.73
CA THR A 68 2.06 15.64 0.57
C THR A 68 1.77 15.39 -0.92
N PHE A 69 1.22 14.21 -1.19
CA PHE A 69 0.73 13.80 -2.50
C PHE A 69 -0.65 13.18 -2.35
N SER A 70 -1.64 13.78 -3.00
CA SER A 70 -3.03 13.33 -2.99
C SER A 70 -3.30 12.29 -4.09
N LYS A 71 -4.44 11.60 -4.00
CA LYS A 71 -4.81 10.51 -4.91
C LYS A 71 -4.81 10.89 -6.39
N ASP A 72 -5.13 12.14 -6.73
CA ASP A 72 -5.10 12.67 -8.09
C ASP A 72 -3.67 12.83 -8.66
N THR A 73 -2.64 12.80 -7.80
CA THR A 73 -1.24 12.83 -8.21
C THR A 73 -0.65 11.44 -8.48
N ILE A 74 -1.43 10.37 -8.27
CA ILE A 74 -1.00 8.97 -8.42
C ILE A 74 -1.48 8.40 -9.76
N LYS A 75 -0.64 7.60 -10.42
CA LYS A 75 -0.91 6.98 -11.74
C LYS A 75 -2.03 5.95 -11.75
N VAL A 76 -2.31 5.35 -10.60
CA VAL A 76 -3.26 4.25 -10.42
C VAL A 76 -4.32 4.61 -9.38
N LEU A 77 -5.50 4.02 -9.49
CA LEU A 77 -6.51 4.08 -8.44
C LEU A 77 -5.97 3.46 -7.15
N VAL A 78 -6.22 4.11 -6.01
CA VAL A 78 -5.70 3.64 -4.71
C VAL A 78 -6.80 2.90 -3.95
N PHE A 79 -6.62 1.59 -3.74
CA PHE A 79 -7.57 0.68 -3.09
C PHE A 79 -8.28 1.26 -1.86
N GLN A 80 -7.54 1.90 -0.96
CA GLN A 80 -8.08 2.46 0.28
C GLN A 80 -8.91 3.73 0.08
N LYS A 81 -8.76 4.41 -1.06
CA LYS A 81 -9.29 5.77 -1.33
C LYS A 81 -10.39 5.80 -2.38
N GLU A 82 -10.58 4.69 -3.09
CA GLU A 82 -11.47 4.59 -4.24
C GLU A 82 -12.48 3.47 -4.03
N ASP A 83 -13.76 3.79 -4.24
CA ASP A 83 -14.83 2.82 -4.01
C ASP A 83 -15.27 2.02 -5.24
N SER A 84 -14.80 2.43 -6.42
CA SER A 84 -15.17 1.86 -7.71
C SER A 84 -14.82 0.37 -7.83
N LEU A 85 -15.54 -0.36 -8.69
CA LEU A 85 -15.35 -1.82 -8.85
C LEU A 85 -14.06 -2.19 -9.59
N ASP A 86 -13.56 -1.30 -10.42
CA ASP A 86 -12.35 -1.47 -11.22
C ASP A 86 -11.05 -1.23 -10.42
N VAL A 87 -11.13 -0.71 -9.18
CA VAL A 87 -9.93 -0.48 -8.37
C VAL A 87 -9.20 -1.80 -8.06
N PRO A 88 -7.87 -1.88 -8.32
CA PRO A 88 -7.07 -3.03 -7.93
C PRO A 88 -6.96 -3.16 -6.41
N VAL A 89 -7.21 -4.37 -5.90
CA VAL A 89 -6.84 -4.77 -4.54
C VAL A 89 -5.45 -5.41 -4.54
N CYS A 90 -5.12 -6.18 -5.59
CA CYS A 90 -3.76 -6.61 -5.89
C CYS A 90 -3.29 -6.08 -7.26
N TYR A 91 -2.31 -5.19 -7.22
CA TYR A 91 -1.80 -4.47 -8.39
C TYR A 91 -0.91 -5.35 -9.29
N CYS A 92 -0.12 -6.26 -8.71
CA CYS A 92 0.80 -7.10 -9.47
C CYS A 92 0.09 -8.07 -10.43
N PHE A 93 -1.12 -8.53 -10.08
CA PHE A 93 -1.82 -9.59 -10.81
C PHE A 93 -3.25 -9.21 -11.23
N GLY A 94 -3.58 -7.92 -11.19
CA GLY A 94 -4.86 -7.40 -11.67
C GLY A 94 -6.07 -7.99 -10.94
N TRP A 95 -5.99 -8.17 -9.62
CA TRP A 95 -7.17 -8.55 -8.82
C TRP A 95 -7.92 -7.28 -8.40
N THR A 96 -8.93 -6.90 -9.18
CA THR A 96 -9.84 -5.77 -8.89
C THR A 96 -10.94 -6.18 -7.92
N ARG A 97 -11.66 -5.19 -7.34
CA ARG A 97 -12.85 -5.46 -6.52
C ARG A 97 -13.89 -6.27 -7.30
N GLU A 98 -14.14 -5.92 -8.56
CA GLU A 98 -15.04 -6.64 -9.47
C GLU A 98 -14.64 -8.11 -9.63
N ARG A 99 -13.38 -8.36 -10.00
CA ARG A 99 -12.87 -9.72 -10.22
C ARG A 99 -12.94 -10.58 -8.96
N LEU A 100 -12.65 -9.98 -7.79
CA LEU A 100 -12.76 -10.66 -6.49
C LEU A 100 -14.22 -10.93 -6.08
N ARG A 101 -15.17 -10.09 -6.50
CA ARG A 101 -16.60 -10.35 -6.31
C ARG A 101 -17.08 -11.51 -7.19
N ALA A 102 -16.62 -11.57 -8.43
CA ALA A 102 -17.04 -12.57 -9.41
C ALA A 102 -16.53 -14.00 -9.15
N VAL A 103 -15.42 -14.20 -8.42
CA VAL A 103 -14.92 -15.56 -8.12
C VAL A 103 -15.89 -16.34 -7.23
N GLN A 104 -16.19 -17.58 -7.62
CA GLN A 104 -17.02 -18.49 -6.82
C GLN A 104 -16.27 -19.01 -5.60
N ASP A 105 -15.06 -19.56 -5.82
CA ASP A 105 -14.18 -19.95 -4.73
C ASP A 105 -13.36 -18.75 -4.24
N LYS A 106 -13.69 -18.29 -3.04
CA LYS A 106 -13.02 -17.17 -2.37
C LYS A 106 -11.57 -17.49 -1.95
N LYS A 107 -11.17 -18.76 -1.89
CA LYS A 107 -9.78 -19.15 -1.62
C LYS A 107 -8.88 -18.97 -2.84
N GLN A 108 -9.41 -19.20 -4.04
CA GLN A 108 -8.67 -19.12 -5.32
C GLN A 108 -7.79 -17.87 -5.46
N PRO A 109 -8.28 -16.62 -5.30
CA PRO A 109 -7.42 -15.44 -5.46
C PRO A 109 -6.31 -15.36 -4.41
N ILE A 110 -6.57 -15.84 -3.19
CA ILE A 110 -5.60 -15.82 -2.10
C ILE A 110 -4.48 -16.82 -2.39
N GLU A 111 -4.83 -18.06 -2.77
CA GLU A 111 -3.82 -19.07 -3.12
C GLU A 111 -3.02 -18.67 -4.36
N HIS A 112 -3.69 -18.19 -5.41
CA HIS A 112 -3.00 -17.68 -6.61
C HIS A 112 -1.98 -16.59 -6.25
N ILE A 113 -2.34 -15.61 -5.41
CA ILE A 113 -1.39 -14.57 -4.99
C ILE A 113 -0.24 -15.16 -4.18
N ARG A 114 -0.50 -16.11 -3.26
CA ARG A 114 0.56 -16.77 -2.48
C ARG A 114 1.55 -17.49 -3.38
N GLU A 115 1.05 -18.27 -4.34
CA GLU A 115 1.87 -18.98 -5.33
C GLU A 115 2.77 -18.01 -6.10
N GLN A 116 2.21 -16.90 -6.62
CA GLN A 116 3.00 -15.93 -7.37
C GLN A 116 4.01 -15.17 -6.50
N VAL A 117 3.70 -14.91 -5.23
CA VAL A 117 4.63 -14.30 -4.27
C VAL A 117 5.77 -15.27 -3.92
N GLN A 118 5.47 -16.55 -3.68
CA GLN A 118 6.48 -17.59 -3.41
C GLN A 118 7.41 -17.82 -4.61
N ALA A 119 6.88 -17.63 -5.83
CA ALA A 119 7.66 -17.68 -7.06
C ALA A 119 8.45 -16.40 -7.38
N ASP A 120 8.49 -15.43 -6.46
CA ASP A 120 9.20 -14.14 -6.62
C ASP A 120 8.77 -13.34 -7.86
N ARG A 121 7.49 -13.40 -8.22
CA ARG A 121 6.95 -12.72 -9.42
C ARG A 121 6.25 -11.39 -9.12
N CYS A 122 6.12 -11.02 -7.84
CA CYS A 122 5.46 -9.77 -7.47
C CYS A 122 6.45 -8.61 -7.41
N GLY A 123 6.05 -7.43 -7.89
CA GLY A 123 6.79 -6.17 -7.68
C GLY A 123 5.93 -5.19 -6.88
N CYS A 124 5.65 -5.48 -5.61
CA CYS A 124 4.70 -4.68 -4.82
C CYS A 124 5.21 -3.26 -4.56
N GLU A 125 6.51 -3.10 -4.41
CA GLU A 125 7.23 -1.84 -4.21
C GLU A 125 7.22 -0.91 -5.43
N VAL A 126 6.79 -1.39 -6.60
CA VAL A 126 6.61 -0.55 -7.80
C VAL A 126 5.16 -0.47 -8.27
N ASN A 127 4.35 -1.48 -7.97
CA ASN A 127 2.97 -1.56 -8.46
C ASN A 127 1.91 -1.17 -7.41
N ASN A 128 2.16 -1.38 -6.11
CA ASN A 128 1.17 -1.15 -5.06
C ASN A 128 1.42 0.18 -4.35
N PRO A 129 0.44 1.11 -4.28
CA PRO A 129 0.58 2.36 -3.54
C PRO A 129 1.02 2.18 -2.08
N GLN A 130 0.66 1.08 -1.43
CA GLN A 130 1.08 0.77 -0.06
C GLN A 130 2.57 0.40 0.05
N GLY A 131 3.25 0.10 -1.06
CA GLY A 131 4.65 -0.34 -1.09
C GLY A 131 4.91 -1.71 -0.45
N SER A 132 3.85 -2.49 -0.17
CA SER A 132 3.93 -3.78 0.51
C SER A 132 2.98 -4.82 -0.12
N CYS A 133 3.12 -6.09 0.26
CA CYS A 133 2.30 -7.17 -0.27
C CYS A 133 0.78 -6.90 -0.16
N CYS A 134 0.05 -7.17 -1.26
CA CYS A 134 -1.40 -6.98 -1.38
C CYS A 134 -2.23 -8.02 -0.59
N LEU A 135 -1.61 -9.14 -0.17
CA LEU A 135 -2.32 -10.32 0.33
C LEU A 135 -3.23 -10.03 1.53
N GLY A 136 -2.80 -9.16 2.46
CA GLY A 136 -3.62 -8.75 3.59
C GLY A 136 -4.89 -7.99 3.19
N ASN A 137 -4.78 -7.12 2.19
CA ASN A 137 -5.91 -6.37 1.64
C ASN A 137 -6.88 -7.31 0.91
N VAL A 138 -6.36 -8.22 0.08
CA VAL A 138 -7.19 -9.21 -0.64
C VAL A 138 -7.90 -10.14 0.33
N THR A 139 -7.20 -10.69 1.32
CA THR A 139 -7.78 -11.58 2.34
C THR A 139 -8.91 -10.89 3.09
N THR A 140 -8.69 -9.64 3.50
CA THR A 140 -9.70 -8.85 4.22
C THR A 140 -10.91 -8.55 3.33
N PHE A 141 -10.68 -8.11 2.09
CA PHE A 141 -11.74 -7.78 1.14
C PHE A 141 -12.62 -9.00 0.86
N VAL A 142 -12.00 -10.14 0.55
CA VAL A 142 -12.71 -11.39 0.25
C VAL A 142 -13.52 -11.89 1.44
N ARG A 143 -12.98 -11.81 2.67
CA ARG A 143 -13.71 -12.17 3.89
C ARG A 143 -14.97 -11.33 4.08
N ASN A 144 -14.89 -10.03 3.79
CA ASN A 144 -16.01 -9.10 3.91
C ASN A 144 -17.06 -9.24 2.80
N LEU A 145 -16.83 -10.05 1.76
CA LEU A 145 -17.85 -10.38 0.75
C LEU A 145 -18.79 -11.50 1.21
N GLY A 146 -18.38 -12.30 2.19
CA GLY A 146 -19.15 -13.42 2.73
C GLY A 146 -20.00 -13.06 3.96
N THR A 147 -19.95 -11.79 4.38
CA THR A 147 -20.77 -11.19 5.45
C THR A 147 -21.85 -10.34 4.81
#